data_AF-A0A0P0VY52-F1
#
_entry.id   AF-A0A0P0VY52-F1
#
_cell.length_a   1.000
_cell.length_b   1.000
_cell.length_c   1.000
_cell.angle_alpha   90.00
_cell.angle_beta   90.00
_cell.angle_gamma   90.00
#
_symmetry.space_group_name_H-M   'P 1'
#
loop_
_entity.id
_entity.type
_entity.pdbx_description
1 polymer ?
#
loop_
_entity_poly.entity_id
_entity_poly.type
_entity_poly.pdbx_seq_one_letter_code
_entity_poly.pdbx_strand_id
1 'polypeptide(L)'
;MAEAIIGPLVWRLQEMAVGQARALVSVNDDIVRLRDRLMWLQAFLREADAKRRAVSDEVNKVWLLQTRDAVFDAEDALDHFYLRVDMSRYI
;
A
#
# COMPACT_ATOMS: atom_id res chain seq x y z
N MET A 1 -6.96 -39.87 -22.31
CA MET A 1 -5.63 -39.30 -22.66
C MET A 1 -5.62 -37.78 -22.60
N ALA A 2 -6.49 -37.06 -23.34
CA ALA A 2 -6.50 -35.59 -23.34
C ALA A 2 -6.71 -34.97 -21.94
N GLU A 3 -7.66 -35.48 -21.16
CA GLU A 3 -7.89 -35.00 -19.77
C GLU A 3 -6.68 -35.21 -18.86
N ALA A 4 -5.94 -36.32 -19.02
CA ALA A 4 -4.73 -36.57 -18.25
C ALA A 4 -3.58 -35.61 -18.60
N ILE A 5 -3.63 -35.00 -19.80
CA ILE A 5 -2.66 -34.00 -20.26
C ILE A 5 -3.10 -32.60 -19.81
N ILE A 6 -4.37 -32.25 -19.99
CA ILE A 6 -4.91 -30.90 -19.74
C ILE A 6 -5.21 -30.68 -18.25
N GLY A 7 -5.72 -31.69 -17.56
CA GLY A 7 -6.14 -31.62 -16.15
C GLY A 7 -5.06 -31.09 -15.21
N PRO A 8 -3.81 -31.60 -15.25
CA PRO A 8 -2.72 -31.06 -14.43
C PRO A 8 -2.41 -29.58 -14.70
N LEU A 9 -2.51 -29.12 -15.96
CA LEU A 9 -2.30 -27.71 -16.28
C LEU A 9 -3.46 -26.84 -15.75
N VAL A 10 -4.72 -27.26 -15.95
CA VAL A 10 -5.90 -26.56 -15.42
C VAL A 10 -5.81 -26.44 -13.89
N TRP A 11 -5.43 -27.53 -13.21
CA TRP A 11 -5.20 -27.52 -11.77
C TRP A 11 -4.12 -26.51 -11.36
N ARG A 12 -2.97 -26.51 -12.03
CA ARG A 12 -1.88 -25.55 -11.75
C ARG A 12 -2.30 -24.10 -11.97
N LEU A 13 -3.09 -23.83 -13.01
CA LEU A 13 -3.65 -22.51 -13.27
C LEU A 13 -4.62 -22.08 -12.17
N GLN A 14 -5.47 -23.00 -11.70
CA GLN A 14 -6.39 -22.74 -10.61
C GLN A 14 -5.66 -22.45 -9.30
N GLU A 15 -4.65 -23.27 -8.94
CA GLU A 15 -3.80 -23.03 -7.76
C GLU A 15 -3.08 -21.68 -7.84
N MET A 16 -2.54 -21.34 -9.02
CA MET A 16 -1.89 -20.05 -9.24
C MET A 16 -2.87 -18.88 -9.04
N ALA A 17 -4.07 -18.96 -9.62
CA ALA A 17 -5.10 -17.92 -9.50
C ALA A 17 -5.57 -17.74 -8.04
N VAL A 18 -5.80 -18.85 -7.33
CA VAL A 18 -6.17 -18.83 -5.90
C VAL A 18 -5.05 -18.24 -5.05
N GLY A 19 -3.79 -18.61 -5.34
CA GLY A 19 -2.63 -18.04 -4.66
C GLY A 19 -2.54 -16.52 -4.81
N GLN A 20 -2.70 -16.01 -6.03
CA GLN A 20 -2.70 -14.56 -6.30
C GLN A 20 -3.89 -13.86 -5.62
N ALA A 21 -5.09 -14.44 -5.66
CA ALA A 21 -6.26 -13.87 -4.99
C ALA A 21 -6.07 -13.79 -3.47
N ARG A 22 -5.51 -14.83 -2.84
CA ARG A 22 -5.20 -14.82 -1.40
C ARG A 22 -4.16 -13.76 -1.05
N ALA A 23 -3.11 -13.61 -1.85
CA ALA A 23 -2.11 -12.57 -1.64
C ALA A 23 -2.74 -11.16 -1.71
N LEU A 24 -3.60 -10.90 -2.70
CA LEU A 24 -4.32 -9.63 -2.82
C LEU A 24 -5.25 -9.36 -1.63
N VAL A 25 -6.02 -10.37 -1.20
CA VAL A 25 -6.89 -10.24 -0.03
C VAL A 25 -6.08 -9.98 1.25
N SER A 26 -4.94 -10.64 1.42
CA SER A 26 -4.12 -10.47 2.63
C SER A 26 -3.58 -9.06 2.82
N VAL A 27 -3.31 -8.33 1.74
CA VAL A 27 -2.79 -6.95 1.83
C VAL A 27 -3.89 -5.90 1.80
N ASN A 28 -5.12 -6.26 1.42
CA ASN A 28 -6.22 -5.31 1.30
C ASN A 28 -6.53 -4.59 2.62
N ASP A 29 -6.56 -5.32 3.73
CA ASP A 29 -6.83 -4.74 5.04
C ASP A 29 -5.74 -3.74 5.45
N ASP A 30 -4.49 -4.03 5.12
CA ASP A 30 -3.36 -3.13 5.40
C ASP A 30 -3.43 -1.87 4.53
N ILE A 31 -3.79 -2.01 3.25
CA ILE A 31 -4.00 -0.86 2.34
C ILE A 31 -5.14 0.03 2.85
N VAL A 32 -6.27 -0.57 3.26
CA VAL A 32 -7.41 0.17 3.82
C VAL A 32 -7.01 0.92 5.08
N ARG A 33 -6.28 0.27 6.00
CA ARG A 33 -5.78 0.90 7.24
C ARG A 33 -4.81 2.04 6.95
N LEU A 34 -3.90 1.86 6.02
CA LEU A 34 -2.96 2.90 5.60
C LEU A 34 -3.71 4.09 5.01
N ARG A 35 -4.65 3.86 4.08
CA ARG A 35 -5.49 4.91 3.50
C ARG A 35 -6.23 5.69 4.59
N ASP A 36 -6.90 5.01 5.51
CA ASP A 36 -7.67 5.67 6.56
C ASP A 36 -6.76 6.50 7.47
N ARG A 37 -5.57 6.00 7.80
CA ARG A 37 -4.57 6.75 8.57
C ARG A 37 -4.05 7.99 7.83
N LEU A 38 -3.79 7.87 6.53
CA LEU A 38 -3.39 9.00 5.68
C LEU A 38 -4.51 10.06 5.58
N MET A 39 -5.77 9.64 5.50
CA MET A 39 -6.92 10.57 5.53
C MET A 39 -6.99 11.33 6.86
N TRP A 40 -6.78 10.65 7.99
CA TRP A 40 -6.70 11.30 9.30
C TRP A 40 -5.54 12.30 9.39
N LEU A 41 -4.35 11.91 8.92
CA LEU A 41 -3.19 12.80 8.89
C LEU A 41 -3.46 14.03 8.00
N GLN A 42 -4.09 13.85 6.84
CA GLN A 42 -4.48 14.96 5.98
C GLN A 42 -5.47 15.91 6.66
N ALA A 43 -6.48 15.38 7.35
CA ALA A 43 -7.45 16.19 8.09
C ALA A 43 -6.78 17.02 9.19
N PHE A 44 -5.85 16.40 9.93
CA PHE A 44 -5.07 17.07 10.96
C PHE A 44 -4.19 18.20 10.39
N LEU A 45 -3.47 17.94 9.28
CA LEU A 45 -2.65 18.97 8.64
C LEU A 45 -3.48 20.18 8.20
N ARG A 46 -4.69 19.96 7.66
CA ARG A 46 -5.61 21.05 7.30
C ARG A 46 -6.00 21.90 8.51
N GLU A 47 -6.24 21.26 9.66
CA GLU A 47 -6.56 21.97 10.90
C GLU A 47 -5.34 22.75 11.43
N ALA A 48 -4.16 22.15 11.41
CA ALA A 48 -2.91 22.79 11.80
C ALA A 48 -2.60 24.02 10.93
N ASP A 49 -2.76 23.91 9.61
CA ASP A 49 -2.57 25.02 8.67
C ASP A 49 -3.57 26.16 8.90
N ALA A 50 -4.81 25.84 9.26
CA ALA A 50 -5.82 26.83 9.63
C ALA A 50 -5.43 27.60 10.91
N LYS A 51 -4.85 26.91 11.90
CA LYS A 51 -4.41 27.51 13.17
C LYS A 51 -3.09 28.28 13.04
N ARG A 52 -2.18 27.85 12.17
CA ARG A 52 -0.83 28.45 12.01
C ARG A 52 -0.87 29.92 11.61
N ARG A 53 -1.97 30.39 11.02
CA ARG A 53 -2.20 31.82 10.75
C ARG A 53 -2.17 32.68 12.03
N ALA A 54 -2.30 32.10 13.22
CA ALA A 54 -2.29 32.81 14.49
C ALA A 54 -0.94 32.83 15.23
N VAL A 55 -0.19 31.71 15.27
CA VAL A 55 1.09 31.59 16.01
C VAL A 55 1.97 30.49 15.38
N SER A 56 3.30 30.70 15.33
CA SER A 56 4.27 29.64 15.01
C SER A 56 4.26 28.57 16.11
N ASP A 57 3.48 27.51 15.91
CA ASP A 57 3.46 26.37 16.82
C ASP A 57 4.52 25.33 16.42
N GLU A 58 5.51 25.14 17.28
CA GLU A 58 6.59 24.16 17.08
C GLU A 58 6.04 22.73 17.04
N VAL A 59 4.94 22.46 17.76
CA VAL A 59 4.26 21.17 17.72
C VAL A 59 3.79 20.90 16.28
N ASN A 60 3.11 21.85 15.65
CA ASN A 60 2.65 21.69 14.27
C ASN A 60 3.80 21.42 13.28
N LYS A 61 5.00 21.99 13.49
CA LYS A 61 6.16 21.70 12.64
C LYS A 61 6.63 20.26 12.77
N VAL A 62 6.79 19.77 14.00
CA VAL A 62 7.22 18.38 14.26
C VAL A 62 6.21 17.40 13.66
N TRP A 63 4.91 17.64 13.86
CA TRP A 63 3.86 16.78 13.31
C TRP A 63 3.81 16.81 11.78
N LEU A 64 4.02 17.98 11.16
CA LEU A 64 4.12 18.07 9.70
C LEU A 64 5.28 17.24 9.16
N LEU A 65 6.46 17.32 9.80
CA LEU A 65 7.62 16.52 9.42
C LEU A 65 7.34 15.03 9.54
N GLN A 66 6.83 14.58 10.69
CA GLN A 66 6.51 13.16 10.91
C GLN A 66 5.45 12.64 9.94
N THR A 67 4.45 13.46 9.62
CA THR A 67 3.42 13.08 8.64
C THR A 67 4.02 12.91 7.25
N ARG A 68 4.88 13.84 6.84
CA ARG A 68 5.56 13.79 5.54
C ARG A 68 6.48 12.58 5.46
N ASP A 69 7.26 12.32 6.50
CA ASP A 69 8.17 11.18 6.54
C ASP A 69 7.37 9.86 6.46
N ALA A 70 6.25 9.75 7.17
CA ALA A 70 5.36 8.59 7.06
C ALA A 70 4.71 8.40 5.68
N VAL A 71 4.46 9.49 4.94
CA VAL A 71 3.98 9.41 3.55
C VAL A 71 5.10 8.89 2.64
N PHE A 72 6.32 9.42 2.77
CA PHE A 72 7.45 8.95 1.96
C PHE A 72 7.80 7.49 2.24
N ASP A 73 7.80 7.06 3.50
CA ASP A 73 8.01 5.64 3.85
C ASP A 73 6.96 4.73 3.17
N ALA A 74 5.71 5.21 3.05
CA ALA A 74 4.65 4.48 2.36
C ALA A 74 4.82 4.48 0.84
N GLU A 75 5.27 5.58 0.24
CA GLU A 75 5.60 5.66 -1.18
C GLU A 75 6.77 4.71 -1.53
N ASP A 76 7.85 4.73 -0.74
CA ASP A 76 9.01 3.84 -0.92
C ASP A 76 8.61 2.36 -0.84
N ALA A 77 7.70 2.01 0.07
CA ALA A 77 7.19 0.64 0.19
C ALA A 77 6.41 0.21 -1.06
N LEU A 78 5.60 1.11 -1.64
CA LEU A 78 4.87 0.85 -2.89
C LEU A 78 5.82 0.71 -4.08
N ASP A 79 6.82 1.59 -4.20
CA ASP A 79 7.81 1.55 -5.27
C ASP A 79 8.61 0.25 -5.24
N HIS A 80 9.04 -0.19 -4.05
CA HIS A 80 9.73 -1.47 -3.89
C HIS A 80 8.83 -2.65 -4.25
N PHE A 81 7.53 -2.60 -3.94
CA PHE A 81 6.58 -3.62 -4.36
C PHE A 81 6.45 -3.67 -5.89
N TYR A 82 6.27 -2.53 -6.56
CA TYR A 82 6.18 -2.46 -8.02
C TYR A 82 7.45 -2.96 -8.70
N LEU A 83 8.62 -2.58 -8.19
CA LEU A 83 9.91 -3.07 -8.69
C LEU A 83 9.99 -4.59 -8.62
N ARG A 84 9.59 -5.20 -7.49
CA ARG A 84 9.60 -6.66 -7.32
C ARG A 84 8.63 -7.36 -8.28
N VAL A 85 7.43 -6.80 -8.46
CA VAL A 85 6.43 -7.35 -9.39
C VAL A 85 6.94 -7.24 -10.83
N ASP A 86 7.55 -6.12 -11.22
CA ASP A 86 8.04 -5.95 -12.59
C ASP A 86 9.26 -6.83 -12.87
N MET A 87 10.21 -6.94 -11.94
CA MET A 87 11.33 -7.89 -12.05
C MET A 87 10.87 -9.35 -12.15
N SER A 88 9.76 -9.71 -11.49
CA SER A 88 9.19 -11.06 -11.58
C SER A 88 8.59 -11.38 -12.96
N ARG A 89 8.41 -10.39 -13.84
CA ARG A 89 8.00 -10.60 -15.24
C ARG A 89 9.15 -11.02 -16.15
N TYR A 90 10.40 -10.86 -15.70
CA TYR A 90 11.61 -11.14 -16.49
C TYR A 90 12.34 -12.43 -16.09
N ILE A 91 11.85 -13.15 -15.07
CA ILE A 91 12.36 -14.45 -14.62
C ILE A 91 11.35 -15.54 -15.00
#